data_AF-A0A0F8B501-F1
#
_entry.id   AF-A0A0F8B501-F1
#
_cell.length_a   1.000
_cell.length_b   1.000
_cell.length_c   1.000
_cell.angle_alpha   90.00
_cell.angle_beta   90.00
_cell.angle_gamma   90.00
#
_symmetry.space_group_name_H-M   'P 1'
#
loop_
_entity.id
_entity.type
_entity.pdbx_description
1 polymer ?
#
loop_
_entity_poly.entity_id
_entity_poly.type
_entity_poly.pdbx_seq_one_letter_code
_entity_poly.pdbx_strand_id
1 'polypeptide(L)'
;MYHFLKEHPTETIILRIRNGEHSKDFLETIKTYLAPDSRRGDRIARHLYSRHAKDGTVPTLGELRGKVLILQDFKTSPAGLYGLPWGPDTISNYDHEIAPGTHFLVRKWNGVKSHLSKAPQPGSNKLRITHTTASTGVHPIDIAARNSPHVGMNNLLGQYLKDNEGGCFGIVVMDFPGKLLVDLIVKLNKYQAPELPSLHFDSTDTYTASEDARET
;
A
#
# COMPACT_ATOMS: atom_id res chain seq x y z
N MET A 1 -9.91 -10.65 4.41
CA MET A 1 -8.49 -10.31 4.68
C MET A 1 -7.62 -11.56 4.86
N TYR A 2 -7.74 -12.34 5.94
CA TYR A 2 -6.85 -13.50 6.16
C TYR A 2 -6.99 -14.61 5.12
N HIS A 3 -8.21 -14.88 4.65
CA HIS A 3 -8.43 -15.83 3.55
C HIS A 3 -7.67 -15.41 2.28
N PHE A 4 -7.83 -14.15 1.87
CA PHE A 4 -7.12 -13.57 0.74
C PHE A 4 -5.59 -13.68 0.89
N LEU A 5 -5.02 -13.32 2.04
CA LEU A 5 -3.57 -13.43 2.25
C LEU A 5 -3.08 -14.90 2.31
N LYS A 6 -3.95 -15.84 2.66
CA LYS A 6 -3.64 -17.27 2.60
C LYS A 6 -3.62 -17.78 1.16
N GLU A 7 -4.54 -17.32 0.33
CA GLU A 7 -4.62 -17.67 -1.10
C GLU A 7 -3.59 -16.93 -1.95
N HIS A 8 -3.15 -15.75 -1.49
CA HIS A 8 -2.18 -14.89 -2.16
C HIS A 8 -1.05 -14.49 -1.20
N PRO A 9 -0.15 -15.44 -0.83
CA PRO A 9 0.84 -15.24 0.23
C PRO A 9 1.94 -14.23 -0.11
N THR A 10 2.08 -13.85 -1.38
CA THR A 10 2.99 -12.80 -1.82
C THR A 10 2.42 -11.39 -1.66
N GLU A 11 1.11 -11.27 -1.45
CA GLU A 11 0.43 -9.98 -1.28
C GLU A 11 0.55 -9.48 0.17
N THR A 12 0.29 -8.19 0.35
CA THR A 12 0.13 -7.56 1.66
C THR A 12 -1.07 -6.62 1.65
N ILE A 13 -1.61 -6.35 2.83
CA ILE A 13 -2.69 -5.39 3.01
C ILE A 13 -2.22 -4.30 3.96
N ILE A 14 -2.38 -3.04 3.54
CA ILE A 14 -2.20 -1.88 4.41
C ILE A 14 -3.58 -1.46 4.93
N LEU A 15 -3.73 -1.42 6.25
CA LEU A 15 -5.00 -1.12 6.91
C LEU A 15 -4.84 0.10 7.83
N ARG A 16 -5.39 1.25 7.44
CA ARG A 16 -5.49 2.40 8.35
C ARG A 16 -6.61 2.19 9.34
N ILE A 17 -6.29 2.26 10.62
CA ILE A 17 -7.26 2.22 11.71
C ILE A 17 -7.21 3.58 12.41
N ARG A 18 -8.35 4.29 12.39
CA ARG A 18 -8.51 5.61 13.00
C ARG A 18 -9.57 5.55 14.09
N ASN A 19 -9.36 6.27 15.19
CA ASN A 19 -10.44 6.48 16.16
C ASN A 19 -11.49 7.43 15.57
N GLY A 20 -12.74 7.00 15.51
CA GLY A 20 -13.86 7.88 15.14
C GLY A 20 -14.11 8.94 16.21
N GLU A 21 -14.82 10.01 15.85
CA GLU A 21 -15.30 10.97 16.85
C GLU A 21 -16.22 10.22 17.83
N HIS A 22 -15.98 10.39 19.14
CA HIS A 22 -16.80 9.91 20.27
C HIS A 22 -16.62 8.49 20.81
N SER A 23 -15.64 7.70 20.39
CA SER A 23 -15.43 6.39 21.04
C SER A 23 -14.53 6.53 22.29
N LYS A 24 -15.16 6.71 23.46
CA LYS A 24 -14.49 6.72 24.77
C LYS A 24 -13.73 5.42 25.05
N ASP A 25 -14.25 4.31 24.52
CA ASP A 25 -13.74 2.96 24.76
C ASP A 25 -12.96 2.39 23.57
N PHE A 26 -12.58 3.22 22.60
CA PHE A 26 -11.91 2.79 21.37
C PHE A 26 -10.67 1.95 21.67
N LEU A 27 -9.79 2.48 22.53
CA LEU A 27 -8.53 1.83 22.85
C LEU A 27 -8.75 0.52 23.61
N GLU A 28 -9.71 0.48 24.54
CA GLU A 28 -10.06 -0.74 25.28
C GLU A 28 -10.66 -1.81 24.36
N THR A 29 -11.46 -1.38 23.38
CA THR A 29 -11.98 -2.26 22.33
C THR A 29 -10.82 -2.84 21.51
N ILE A 30 -9.92 -1.99 21.00
CA ILE A 30 -8.73 -2.46 20.24
C ILE A 30 -7.89 -3.43 21.07
N LYS A 31 -7.60 -3.10 22.33
CA LYS A 31 -6.87 -3.99 23.26
C LYS A 31 -7.56 -5.34 23.41
N THR A 32 -8.88 -5.34 23.57
CA THR A 32 -9.66 -6.59 23.73
C THR A 32 -9.62 -7.44 22.46
N TYR A 33 -9.77 -6.85 21.28
CA TYR A 33 -9.73 -7.58 20.01
C TYR A 33 -8.33 -8.10 19.65
N LEU A 34 -7.29 -7.36 20.06
CA LEU A 34 -5.88 -7.67 19.78
C LEU A 34 -5.16 -8.31 20.98
N ALA A 35 -5.89 -8.68 22.05
CA ALA A 35 -5.32 -9.21 23.27
C ALA A 35 -4.55 -10.52 23.00
N PRO A 36 -3.28 -10.62 23.43
CA PRO A 36 -2.54 -11.87 23.37
C PRO A 36 -3.25 -12.95 24.20
N ASP A 37 -2.99 -14.22 23.88
CA ASP A 37 -3.49 -15.40 24.60
C ASP A 37 -5.01 -15.61 24.51
N SER A 38 -5.65 -14.90 23.59
CA SER A 38 -7.01 -15.18 23.15
C SER A 38 -6.96 -15.87 21.78
N ARG A 39 -7.81 -16.89 21.55
CA ARG A 39 -7.91 -17.58 20.24
C ARG A 39 -8.05 -16.60 19.06
N ARG A 40 -8.73 -15.48 19.30
CA ARG A 40 -8.91 -14.41 18.30
C ARG A 40 -7.63 -13.59 18.13
N GLY A 41 -7.05 -13.10 19.22
CA GLY A 41 -5.82 -12.31 19.21
C GLY A 41 -4.63 -13.05 18.63
N ASP A 42 -4.42 -14.32 18.99
CA ASP A 42 -3.33 -15.13 18.47
C ASP A 42 -3.43 -15.35 16.95
N ARG A 43 -4.67 -15.50 16.45
CA ARG A 43 -4.92 -15.59 15.01
C ARG A 43 -4.62 -14.27 14.31
N ILE A 44 -4.96 -13.15 14.94
CA ILE A 44 -4.69 -11.82 14.39
C ILE A 44 -3.18 -11.54 14.40
N ALA A 45 -2.50 -11.77 15.54
CA ALA A 45 -1.06 -11.57 15.72
C ALA A 45 -0.22 -12.30 14.66
N ARG A 46 -0.63 -13.51 14.25
CA ARG A 46 0.06 -14.26 13.16
C ARG A 46 0.02 -13.59 11.80
N HIS A 47 -0.98 -12.74 11.53
CA HIS A 47 -1.15 -12.08 10.25
C HIS A 47 -0.88 -10.57 10.33
N LEU A 48 -0.66 -10.00 11.52
CA LEU A 48 -0.24 -8.61 11.64
C LEU A 48 1.27 -8.52 11.51
N TYR A 49 1.72 -7.50 10.79
CA TYR A 49 3.10 -7.07 10.90
C TYR A 49 3.28 -6.36 12.24
N SER A 50 4.10 -6.94 13.11
CA SER A 50 4.59 -6.31 14.32
C SER A 50 6.10 -6.14 14.24
N ARG A 51 6.58 -4.91 14.50
CA ARG A 51 7.99 -4.61 14.75
C ARG A 51 8.09 -4.10 16.18
N HIS A 52 9.23 -4.33 16.85
CA HIS A 52 9.48 -3.65 18.12
C HIS A 52 9.33 -2.13 17.92
N ALA A 53 8.59 -1.50 18.83
CA ALA A 53 8.00 -0.15 18.74
C ALA A 53 8.97 1.03 18.49
N LYS A 54 10.26 0.78 18.24
CA LYS A 54 11.31 1.82 18.26
C LYS A 54 11.75 2.33 16.89
N ASP A 55 11.50 1.63 15.80
CA ASP A 55 12.20 1.99 14.56
C ASP A 55 11.42 2.96 13.65
N GLY A 56 10.09 3.06 13.74
CA GLY A 56 9.31 4.00 12.90
C GLY A 56 9.50 3.83 11.37
N THR A 57 10.29 2.85 10.96
CA THR A 57 10.67 2.59 9.59
C THR A 57 9.53 1.91 8.86
N VAL A 58 9.27 2.37 7.62
CA VAL A 58 8.36 1.65 6.73
C VAL A 58 8.99 0.31 6.35
N PRO A 59 8.30 -0.81 6.59
CA PRO A 59 8.83 -2.13 6.27
C PRO A 59 8.91 -2.37 4.76
N THR A 60 9.83 -3.24 4.38
CA THR A 60 9.98 -3.72 3.01
C THR A 60 8.82 -4.65 2.62
N LEU A 61 8.60 -4.82 1.31
CA LEU A 61 7.60 -5.79 0.83
C LEU A 61 7.90 -7.21 1.33
N GLY A 62 9.18 -7.60 1.42
CA GLY A 62 9.60 -8.92 1.92
C GLY A 62 9.16 -9.18 3.36
N GLU A 63 9.28 -8.18 4.24
CA GLU A 63 8.83 -8.27 5.64
C GLU A 63 7.30 -8.40 5.76
N LEU A 64 6.56 -7.84 4.78
CA LEU A 64 5.11 -7.72 4.77
C LEU A 64 4.35 -8.85 4.04
N ARG A 65 5.02 -9.71 3.25
CA ARG A 65 4.35 -10.80 2.51
C ARG A 65 3.48 -11.66 3.43
N GLY A 66 2.22 -11.85 3.05
CA GLY A 66 1.23 -12.62 3.81
C GLY A 66 0.73 -11.93 5.08
N LYS A 67 1.10 -10.68 5.31
CA LYS A 67 0.77 -9.91 6.53
C LYS A 67 0.01 -8.63 6.21
N VAL A 68 -0.58 -8.09 7.25
CA VAL A 68 -1.29 -6.82 7.30
C VAL A 68 -0.43 -5.80 8.03
N LEU A 69 -0.12 -4.67 7.39
CA LEU A 69 0.46 -3.51 8.05
C LEU A 69 -0.66 -2.59 8.54
N ILE A 70 -0.76 -2.38 9.85
CA ILE A 70 -1.66 -1.35 10.39
C ILE A 70 -0.98 0.01 10.29
N LEU A 71 -1.69 0.99 9.72
CA LEU A 71 -1.39 2.40 9.93
C LEU A 71 -2.21 2.88 11.13
N GLN A 72 -1.53 3.09 12.25
CA GLN A 72 -2.13 3.35 13.55
C GLN A 72 -2.44 4.85 13.70
N ASP A 73 -3.67 5.24 13.39
CA ASP A 73 -4.17 6.61 13.51
C ASP A 73 -4.95 6.82 14.82
N PHE A 74 -4.25 6.47 15.91
CA PHE A 74 -4.68 6.67 17.29
C PHE A 74 -3.46 6.53 18.23
N LYS A 75 -3.58 7.10 19.43
CA LYS A 75 -2.49 7.13 20.42
C LYS A 75 -2.41 5.83 21.22
N THR A 76 -1.20 5.33 21.42
CA THR A 76 -0.86 4.22 22.31
C THR A 76 0.41 4.55 23.10
N SER A 77 0.67 3.82 24.18
CA SER A 77 1.95 3.85 24.90
C SER A 77 2.48 2.43 25.00
N PRO A 78 3.64 2.10 24.39
CA PRO A 78 4.44 2.94 23.50
C PRO A 78 3.72 3.28 22.18
N ALA A 79 4.19 4.29 21.45
CA ALA A 79 3.67 4.62 20.12
C ALA A 79 3.90 3.46 19.13
N GLY A 80 2.96 3.24 18.21
CA GLY A 80 3.10 2.19 17.19
C GLY A 80 2.98 0.76 17.74
N LEU A 81 2.31 0.59 18.89
CA LEU A 81 2.12 -0.72 19.51
C LEU A 81 1.48 -1.75 18.56
N TYR A 82 0.62 -1.29 17.64
CA TYR A 82 -0.11 -2.15 16.72
C TYR A 82 0.35 -2.03 15.26
N GLY A 83 1.33 -1.19 14.94
CA GLY A 83 1.78 -0.96 13.56
C GLY A 83 2.53 0.35 13.38
N LEU A 84 2.58 0.84 12.14
CA LEU A 84 3.25 2.11 11.81
C LEU A 84 2.39 3.28 12.33
N PRO A 85 2.90 4.15 13.24
CA PRO A 85 2.16 5.32 13.68
C PRO A 85 1.72 6.19 12.51
N TRP A 86 0.51 6.72 12.52
CA TRP A 86 0.10 7.77 11.58
C TRP A 86 0.60 9.12 12.08
N GLY A 87 1.70 9.60 11.51
CA GLY A 87 2.32 10.85 11.95
C GLY A 87 3.28 11.43 10.92
N PRO A 88 3.77 12.67 11.14
CA PRO A 88 4.61 13.38 10.20
C PRO A 88 5.96 12.68 9.95
N ASP A 89 6.44 11.87 10.89
CA ASP A 89 7.72 11.14 10.78
C ASP A 89 7.64 9.90 9.89
N THR A 90 6.43 9.37 9.69
CA THR A 90 6.18 8.08 9.02
C THR A 90 5.32 8.23 7.76
N ILE A 91 4.48 9.26 7.69
CA ILE A 91 3.51 9.48 6.61
C ILE A 91 3.67 10.89 6.01
N SER A 92 3.72 10.97 4.67
CA SER A 92 3.46 12.19 3.91
C SER A 92 2.05 12.11 3.34
N ASN A 93 1.11 12.81 3.94
CA ASN A 93 -0.32 12.70 3.62
C ASN A 93 -0.85 13.97 2.92
N TYR A 94 -1.72 13.78 1.93
CA TYR A 94 -2.61 14.84 1.43
C TYR A 94 -4.05 14.35 1.51
N ASP A 95 -4.81 14.90 2.46
CA ASP A 95 -6.23 14.63 2.70
C ASP A 95 -7.06 15.91 2.85
N HIS A 96 -6.59 17.02 2.29
CA HIS A 96 -7.23 18.32 2.43
C HIS A 96 -8.69 18.28 1.96
N GLU A 97 -9.58 18.56 2.90
CA GLU A 97 -10.97 18.88 2.62
C GLU A 97 -11.06 20.32 2.14
N ILE A 98 -11.77 20.51 1.03
CA ILE A 98 -12.07 21.84 0.50
C ILE A 98 -13.58 22.00 0.59
N ALA A 99 -14.04 23.14 1.11
CA ALA A 99 -15.46 23.44 1.18
C ALA A 99 -16.10 23.43 -0.22
N PRO A 100 -17.34 22.95 -0.36
CA PRO A 100 -18.06 23.02 -1.63
C PRO A 100 -18.21 24.48 -2.08
N GLY A 101 -18.12 24.72 -3.38
CA GLY A 101 -18.22 26.07 -3.95
C GLY A 101 -17.58 26.18 -5.33
N THR A 102 -17.52 27.41 -5.86
CA THR A 102 -16.93 27.69 -7.17
C THR A 102 -15.47 27.23 -7.22
N HIS A 103 -15.10 26.49 -8.26
CA HIS A 103 -13.77 25.90 -8.46
C HIS A 103 -13.30 24.89 -7.42
N PHE A 104 -14.17 24.40 -6.54
CA PHE A 104 -13.84 23.37 -5.53
C PHE A 104 -13.02 22.21 -6.12
N LEU A 105 -13.51 21.61 -7.22
CA LEU A 105 -12.88 20.46 -7.86
C LEU A 105 -11.49 20.80 -8.42
N VAL A 106 -11.34 21.97 -9.04
CA VAL A 106 -10.07 22.44 -9.60
C VAL A 106 -9.03 22.64 -8.49
N ARG A 107 -9.43 23.27 -7.38
CA ARG A 107 -8.54 23.48 -6.23
C ARG A 107 -8.11 22.15 -5.62
N LYS A 108 -9.05 21.21 -5.46
CA LYS A 108 -8.74 19.88 -4.91
C LYS A 108 -7.78 19.13 -5.84
N TRP A 109 -8.07 19.15 -7.13
CA TRP A 109 -7.21 18.52 -8.14
C TRP A 109 -5.80 19.11 -8.17
N ASN A 110 -5.65 20.43 -8.03
CA ASN A 110 -4.33 21.06 -7.99
C ASN A 110 -3.51 20.60 -6.78
N GLY A 111 -4.14 20.44 -5.61
CA GLY A 111 -3.45 19.90 -4.44
C GLY A 111 -3.08 18.42 -4.59
N VAL A 112 -3.98 17.60 -5.15
CA VAL A 112 -3.70 16.19 -5.50
C VAL A 112 -2.49 16.10 -6.43
N LYS A 113 -2.49 16.83 -7.55
CA LYS A 113 -1.36 16.84 -8.50
C LYS A 113 -0.06 17.27 -7.82
N SER A 114 -0.11 18.33 -7.00
CA SER A 114 1.05 18.85 -6.29
C SER A 114 1.64 17.83 -5.31
N HIS A 115 0.82 16.96 -4.70
CA HIS A 115 1.32 15.91 -3.82
C HIS A 115 1.85 14.69 -4.61
N LEU A 116 1.17 14.30 -5.70
CA LEU A 116 1.59 13.19 -6.56
C LEU A 116 2.91 13.47 -7.30
N SER A 117 3.16 14.73 -7.69
CA SER A 117 4.37 15.12 -8.44
C SER A 117 5.63 15.19 -7.59
N LYS A 118 5.53 15.04 -6.26
CA LYS A 118 6.70 15.10 -5.37
C LYS A 118 7.57 13.86 -5.57
N ALA A 119 8.82 14.08 -5.98
CA ALA A 119 9.82 13.03 -5.96
C ALA A 119 10.00 12.45 -4.54
N PRO A 120 10.32 11.16 -4.38
CA PRO A 120 10.78 10.62 -3.11
C PRO A 120 11.96 11.46 -2.61
N GLN A 121 11.87 11.99 -1.39
CA GLN A 121 13.00 12.68 -0.79
C GLN A 121 14.11 11.65 -0.50
N PRO A 122 15.37 11.88 -0.94
CA PRO A 122 16.47 10.98 -0.62
C PRO A 122 16.56 10.74 0.90
N GLY A 123 16.63 9.47 1.31
CA GLY A 123 16.68 9.08 2.72
C GLY A 123 15.35 9.16 3.49
N SER A 124 14.26 9.62 2.87
CA SER A 124 12.94 9.60 3.49
C SER A 124 12.36 8.18 3.50
N ASN A 125 12.02 7.68 4.68
CA ASN A 125 11.34 6.41 4.86
C ASN A 125 9.87 6.62 5.23
N LYS A 126 9.16 7.48 4.47
CA LYS A 126 7.75 7.82 4.72
C LYS A 126 6.85 7.22 3.66
N LEU A 127 5.69 6.71 4.06
CA LEU A 127 4.62 6.38 3.12
C LEU A 127 3.99 7.66 2.59
N ARG A 128 3.99 7.83 1.27
CA ARG A 128 3.23 8.88 0.62
C ARG A 128 1.80 8.40 0.39
N ILE A 129 0.81 9.13 0.91
CA ILE A 129 -0.61 8.80 0.80
C ILE A 129 -1.35 10.01 0.26
N THR A 130 -2.02 9.85 -0.88
CA THR A 130 -2.78 10.93 -1.54
C THR A 130 -4.24 10.54 -1.63
N HIS A 131 -5.12 11.33 -1.01
CA HIS A 131 -6.56 11.16 -1.11
C HIS A 131 -7.13 11.94 -2.29
N THR A 132 -7.81 11.23 -3.18
CA THR A 132 -8.62 11.80 -4.28
C THR A 132 -10.12 11.70 -4.00
N THR A 133 -10.47 11.33 -2.76
CA THR A 133 -11.84 11.15 -2.28
C THR A 133 -12.60 12.49 -2.23
N ALA A 134 -13.89 12.45 -1.97
CA ALA A 134 -14.70 13.64 -1.74
C ALA A 134 -14.33 14.38 -0.45
N SER A 135 -14.77 15.64 -0.37
CA SER A 135 -14.71 16.44 0.87
C SER A 135 -16.04 16.35 1.60
N THR A 136 -16.10 16.79 2.85
CA THR A 136 -17.36 16.92 3.57
C THR A 136 -18.36 17.83 2.81
N GLY A 137 -19.64 17.44 2.83
CA GLY A 137 -20.72 18.23 2.24
C GLY A 137 -20.99 18.00 0.75
N VAL A 138 -20.34 17.03 0.12
CA VAL A 138 -20.61 16.59 -1.26
C VAL A 138 -20.78 15.08 -1.33
N HIS A 139 -21.57 14.58 -2.28
CA HIS A 139 -21.72 13.14 -2.48
C HIS A 139 -20.44 12.56 -3.10
N PRO A 140 -19.87 11.48 -2.52
CA PRO A 140 -18.62 10.93 -3.01
C PRO A 140 -18.63 10.50 -4.48
N ILE A 141 -19.77 9.95 -4.94
CA ILE A 141 -19.92 9.54 -6.34
C ILE A 141 -19.87 10.73 -7.30
N ASP A 142 -20.41 11.89 -6.90
CA ASP A 142 -20.37 13.11 -7.71
C ASP A 142 -18.93 13.61 -7.87
N ILE A 143 -18.08 13.44 -6.86
CA ILE A 143 -16.67 13.86 -6.97
C ILE A 143 -15.86 12.84 -7.79
N ALA A 144 -16.11 11.55 -7.58
CA ALA A 144 -15.37 10.48 -8.23
C ALA A 144 -15.67 10.37 -9.74
N ALA A 145 -16.96 10.33 -10.09
CA ALA A 145 -17.43 9.90 -11.40
C ALA A 145 -17.97 11.04 -12.30
N ARG A 146 -18.03 12.29 -11.78
CA ARG A 146 -18.70 13.42 -12.44
C ARG A 146 -18.53 13.45 -13.97
N ASN A 147 -19.67 13.56 -14.65
CA ASN A 147 -19.76 13.71 -16.10
C ASN A 147 -19.92 15.18 -16.50
N SER A 148 -19.74 15.43 -17.79
CA SER A 148 -19.75 16.74 -18.49
C SER A 148 -20.69 17.82 -17.91
N PRO A 149 -20.26 19.09 -17.83
CA PRO A 149 -19.04 19.67 -18.43
C PRO A 149 -17.77 19.48 -17.58
N HIS A 150 -17.88 18.87 -16.40
CA HIS A 150 -16.75 18.67 -15.50
C HIS A 150 -16.34 17.21 -15.44
N VAL A 151 -15.04 16.98 -15.31
CA VAL A 151 -14.44 15.64 -15.27
C VAL A 151 -14.23 15.24 -13.80
N GLY A 152 -14.75 14.08 -13.39
CA GLY A 152 -14.57 13.54 -12.04
C GLY A 152 -13.11 13.21 -11.68
N MET A 153 -12.83 13.12 -10.38
CA MET A 153 -11.48 12.89 -9.84
C MET A 153 -10.81 11.62 -10.39
N ASN A 154 -11.57 10.54 -10.61
CA ASN A 154 -10.99 9.30 -11.13
C ASN A 154 -10.49 9.45 -12.57
N ASN A 155 -11.18 10.25 -13.38
CA ASN A 155 -10.75 10.51 -14.75
C ASN A 155 -9.56 11.49 -14.77
N LEU A 156 -9.58 12.54 -13.95
CA LEU A 156 -8.43 13.44 -13.78
C LEU A 156 -7.17 12.69 -13.33
N LEU A 157 -7.30 11.82 -12.33
CA LEU A 157 -6.21 10.96 -11.87
C LEU A 157 -5.72 10.04 -12.97
N GLY A 158 -6.63 9.36 -13.69
CA GLY A 158 -6.27 8.47 -14.78
C GLY A 158 -5.54 9.16 -15.93
N GLN A 159 -5.92 10.39 -16.29
CA GLN A 159 -5.19 11.20 -17.29
C GLN A 159 -3.79 11.54 -16.78
N TYR A 160 -3.70 12.10 -15.56
CA TYR A 160 -2.42 12.45 -14.96
C TYR A 160 -1.44 11.27 -14.91
N LEU A 161 -1.91 10.09 -14.50
CA LEU A 161 -1.08 8.89 -14.41
C LEU A 161 -0.63 8.35 -15.78
N LYS A 162 -1.36 8.62 -16.87
CA LYS A 162 -0.95 8.27 -18.23
C LYS A 162 0.08 9.25 -18.79
N ASP A 163 -0.12 10.53 -18.52
CA ASP A 163 0.69 11.61 -19.09
C ASP A 163 2.01 11.83 -18.35
N ASN A 164 2.17 11.23 -17.16
CA ASN A 164 3.35 11.39 -16.32
C ASN A 164 4.06 10.05 -16.12
N GLU A 165 5.27 9.94 -16.66
CA GLU A 165 6.21 8.89 -16.30
C GLU A 165 6.94 9.31 -15.01
N GLY A 166 6.48 8.81 -13.86
CA GLY A 166 6.95 9.23 -12.54
C GLY A 166 7.48 8.07 -11.69
N GLY A 167 8.63 8.28 -11.05
CA GLY A 167 9.20 7.36 -10.07
C GLY A 167 8.40 7.36 -8.76
N CYS A 168 7.45 6.43 -8.63
CA CYS A 168 6.65 6.16 -7.42
C CYS A 168 5.62 7.25 -7.04
N PHE A 169 4.33 6.96 -7.26
CA PHE A 169 3.20 7.81 -6.85
C PHE A 169 2.75 7.61 -5.38
N GLY A 170 3.23 6.56 -4.72
CA GLY A 170 2.79 6.17 -3.38
C GLY A 170 1.41 5.51 -3.37
N ILE A 171 0.73 5.57 -2.22
CA ILE A 171 -0.64 5.07 -2.04
C ILE A 171 -1.63 6.14 -2.49
N VAL A 172 -2.59 5.75 -3.34
CA VAL A 172 -3.68 6.63 -3.77
C VAL A 172 -5.01 6.10 -3.23
N VAL A 173 -5.69 6.91 -2.43
CA VAL A 173 -6.98 6.58 -1.81
C VAL A 173 -8.10 7.21 -2.64
N MET A 174 -9.04 6.40 -3.11
CA MET A 174 -10.05 6.79 -4.09
C MET A 174 -11.47 6.41 -3.64
N ASP A 175 -12.46 7.19 -4.06
CA ASP A 175 -13.86 6.80 -4.03
C ASP A 175 -14.24 6.13 -5.36
N PHE A 176 -14.96 5.00 -5.29
CA PHE A 176 -15.46 4.25 -6.46
C PHE A 176 -14.41 4.00 -7.57
N PRO A 177 -13.22 3.45 -7.25
CA PRO A 177 -12.21 3.18 -8.26
C PRO A 177 -12.73 2.14 -9.28
N GLY A 178 -12.71 2.51 -10.56
CA GLY A 178 -13.04 1.60 -11.65
C GLY A 178 -11.86 0.70 -12.03
N LYS A 179 -12.14 -0.50 -12.55
CA LYS A 179 -11.14 -1.51 -12.93
C LYS A 179 -10.00 -0.94 -13.78
N LEU A 180 -10.31 -0.14 -14.81
CA LEU A 180 -9.31 0.43 -15.72
C LEU A 180 -8.29 1.33 -15.00
N LEU A 181 -8.73 2.10 -14.01
CA LEU A 181 -7.86 2.98 -13.23
C LEU A 181 -6.99 2.18 -12.27
N VAL A 182 -7.55 1.16 -11.62
CA VAL A 182 -6.77 0.24 -10.78
C VAL A 182 -5.70 -0.49 -11.60
N ASP A 183 -6.06 -1.03 -12.76
CA ASP A 183 -5.12 -1.71 -13.65
C ASP A 183 -4.00 -0.76 -14.11
N LEU A 184 -4.31 0.51 -14.39
CA LEU A 184 -3.31 1.52 -14.74
C LEU A 184 -2.31 1.74 -13.58
N ILE A 185 -2.81 1.93 -12.34
CA ILE A 185 -1.95 2.14 -11.16
C ILE A 185 -1.01 0.95 -10.96
N VAL A 186 -1.54 -0.27 -11.10
CA VAL A 186 -0.77 -1.51 -10.97
C VAL A 186 0.37 -1.54 -12.01
N LYS A 187 0.06 -1.29 -13.29
CA LYS A 187 1.03 -1.29 -14.41
C LYS A 187 2.14 -0.26 -14.30
N LEU A 188 1.96 0.81 -13.54
CA LEU A 188 2.98 1.85 -13.35
C LEU A 188 4.13 1.39 -12.43
N ASN A 189 3.98 0.28 -11.72
CA ASN A 189 5.06 -0.29 -10.93
C ASN A 189 6.00 -1.09 -11.83
N LYS A 190 7.30 -0.75 -11.82
CA LYS A 190 8.32 -1.55 -12.50
C LYS A 190 8.48 -2.87 -11.76
N TYR A 191 8.00 -3.96 -12.35
CA TYR A 191 8.21 -5.31 -11.83
C TYR A 191 9.63 -5.76 -12.16
N GLN A 192 10.46 -5.98 -11.14
CA GLN A 192 11.55 -6.95 -11.27
C GLN A 192 10.93 -8.31 -10.97
N ALA A 193 10.66 -9.10 -12.02
CA ALA A 193 10.37 -10.52 -11.81
C ALA A 193 11.57 -11.12 -11.05
N PRO A 194 11.36 -11.99 -10.04
CA PRO A 194 12.46 -12.78 -9.50
C PRO A 194 13.11 -13.51 -10.68
N GLU A 195 14.43 -13.38 -10.84
CA GLU A 195 15.15 -14.23 -11.79
C GLU A 195 14.81 -15.68 -11.43
N LEU A 196 14.26 -16.42 -12.40
CA LEU A 196 14.13 -17.87 -12.26
C LEU A 196 15.54 -18.40 -12.00
N PRO A 197 15.74 -19.28 -11.00
CA PRO A 197 17.03 -19.91 -10.80
C PRO A 197 17.47 -20.50 -12.14
N SER A 198 18.64 -20.09 -12.63
CA SER A 198 19.22 -20.72 -13.80
C SER A 198 19.31 -22.22 -13.51
N LEU A 199 18.61 -23.02 -14.31
CA LEU A 199 18.82 -24.45 -14.33
C LEU A 199 20.26 -24.67 -14.78
N HIS A 200 21.16 -24.84 -13.82
CA HIS A 200 22.48 -25.38 -14.06
C HIS A 200 22.29 -26.82 -14.55
N PHE A 201 22.28 -27.01 -15.87
CA PHE A 201 22.57 -28.30 -16.45
C PHE A 201 24.06 -28.56 -16.22
N ASP A 202 24.35 -29.34 -15.19
CA ASP A 202 25.67 -29.94 -15.02
C ASP A 202 25.88 -30.88 -16.21
N SER A 203 26.82 -30.50 -17.08
CA SER A 203 27.18 -31.25 -18.30
C SER A 203 28.47 -32.03 -18.06
N THR A 204 28.52 -32.76 -16.94
CA THR A 204 29.64 -33.64 -16.60
C THR A 204 29.24 -35.12 -16.57
N ASP A 205 28.39 -35.56 -17.49
CA ASP A 205 28.34 -36.97 -17.87
C ASP A 205 29.18 -37.18 -19.14
N THR A 206 30.50 -37.26 -18.94
CA THR A 206 31.41 -37.77 -19.97
C THR A 206 31.30 -39.29 -20.00
N TYR A 207 30.61 -39.81 -21.01
CA TYR A 207 30.67 -41.22 -21.40
C TYR A 207 32.12 -41.54 -21.80
N THR A 208 32.81 -42.31 -20.98
CA THR A 208 34.07 -42.95 -21.34
C THR A 208 33.75 -44.26 -22.07
N ALA A 209 33.84 -44.24 -23.39
CA ALA A 209 33.86 -45.47 -24.19
C ALA A 209 35.30 -46.03 -24.14
N SER A 210 35.48 -47.19 -23.50
CA SER A 210 36.72 -47.96 -23.55
C SER A 210 36.81 -48.69 -24.89
N GLU A 211 37.65 -48.20 -25.80
CA GLU A 211 38.16 -48.99 -26.92
C GLU A 211 39.43 -49.71 -26.45
N ASP A 212 39.29 -51.01 -26.16
CA ASP A 212 40.40 -51.93 -25.99
C ASP A 212 40.43 -52.82 -27.24
N ALA A 213 41.34 -52.52 -28.17
CA ALA A 213 41.66 -53.40 -29.28
C ALA A 213 43.07 -53.13 -29.84
N ARG A 214 43.93 -54.15 -29.67
CA ARG A 214 45.23 -54.45 -30.33
C ARG A 214 46.46 -53.87 -29.61
N GLU A 215 47.51 -54.64 -29.30
CA GLU A 215 48.13 -55.73 -30.08
C GLU A 215 49.11 -56.56 -29.23
N THR A 216 49.36 -57.81 -29.67
CA THR A 216 50.34 -58.85 -29.23
C THR A 216 49.96 -59.84 -28.13
#